data_AF-A0A452TSQ1-F1
#
_entry.id   AF-A0A452TSQ1-F1
#
_cell.length_a   1.000
_cell.length_b   1.000
_cell.length_c   1.000
_cell.angle_alpha   90.00
_cell.angle_beta   90.00
_cell.angle_gamma   90.00
#
_symmetry.space_group_name_H-M   'P 1'
#
loop_
_entity.id
_entity.type
_entity.pdbx_description
1 polymer ?
#
loop_
_entity_poly.entity_id
_entity_poly.type
_entity_poly.pdbx_seq_one_letter_code
_entity_poly.pdbx_strand_id
1 'polypeptide(L)'
;HFPAPPSSWNVSFQGSLSFRDVAVGFTRKEWQQLEPAQRTLYRDVMLENYSHLVSVGCQVTKPAVISRLEQGQEPWMEEEEILRWSFPGVLVQR
;
A
#
# COMPACT_ATOMS: atom_id res chain seq x y z
N HIS A 1 9.68 24.08 -29.50
CA HIS A 1 10.84 23.44 -28.84
C HIS A 1 10.75 23.80 -27.37
N PHE A 2 10.43 22.86 -26.48
CA PHE A 2 10.33 23.14 -25.05
C PHE A 2 11.75 23.22 -24.45
N PRO A 3 12.02 24.17 -23.53
CA PRO A 3 13.34 24.28 -22.92
C PRO A 3 13.58 23.11 -21.97
N ALA A 4 14.80 22.56 -22.00
CA ALA A 4 15.21 21.55 -21.04
C ALA A 4 15.25 22.14 -19.62
N PRO A 5 14.83 21.37 -18.59
CA PRO A 5 14.92 21.83 -17.20
C PRO A 5 16.39 22.05 -16.79
N PRO A 6 16.67 23.00 -15.88
CA PRO A 6 18.03 23.28 -15.46
C PRO A 6 18.66 22.11 -14.71
N SER A 7 19.97 21.92 -14.89
CA SER A 7 20.78 20.79 -14.37
C SER A 7 20.85 20.67 -12.84
N SER A 8 20.19 21.56 -12.09
CA SER A 8 20.14 21.57 -10.63
C SER A 8 18.90 20.89 -10.04
N TRP A 9 17.95 20.44 -10.87
CA TRP A 9 16.81 19.63 -10.40
C TRP A 9 17.25 18.18 -10.33
N ASN A 10 18.21 17.89 -9.44
CA ASN A 10 18.41 16.53 -8.97
C ASN A 10 17.26 16.27 -7.98
N VAL A 11 16.04 16.10 -8.52
CA VAL A 11 14.90 15.66 -7.72
C VAL A 11 15.15 14.19 -7.40
N SER A 12 15.99 13.96 -6.40
CA SER A 12 16.13 12.65 -5.79
C SER A 12 14.83 12.37 -5.03
N PHE A 13 13.85 11.78 -5.70
CA PHE A 13 12.77 11.03 -5.03
C PHE A 13 13.39 9.78 -4.40
N GLN A 14 14.20 9.99 -3.36
CA GLN A 14 14.78 8.93 -2.54
C GLN A 14 13.81 8.59 -1.40
N GLY A 15 12.51 8.58 -1.68
CA GLY A 15 11.51 8.03 -0.77
C GLY A 15 11.52 6.51 -0.93
N SER A 16 11.65 5.75 0.16
CA SER A 16 11.46 4.31 0.10
C SER A 16 9.99 4.03 -0.19
N LEU A 17 9.70 3.38 -1.32
CA LEU A 17 8.36 2.86 -1.57
C LEU A 17 8.03 1.80 -0.51
N SER A 18 6.88 1.97 0.13
CA SER A 18 6.34 1.02 1.08
C SER A 18 5.12 0.32 0.49
N PHE A 19 4.72 -0.79 1.09
CA PHE A 19 3.50 -1.49 0.69
C PHE A 19 2.26 -0.59 0.71
N ARG A 20 2.20 0.38 1.64
CA ARG A 20 1.04 1.26 1.81
C ARG A 20 0.85 2.21 0.62
N ASP A 21 1.95 2.55 -0.07
CA ASP A 21 1.90 3.48 -1.21
C ASP A 21 1.27 2.84 -2.46
N VAL A 22 1.20 1.51 -2.50
CA VAL A 22 0.68 0.72 -3.64
C VAL A 22 -0.49 -0.18 -3.25
N ALA A 23 -0.89 -0.19 -1.98
CA ALA A 23 -1.96 -1.04 -1.47
C ALA A 23 -3.22 -0.22 -1.20
N VAL A 24 -4.37 -0.87 -1.40
CA VAL A 24 -5.66 -0.35 -0.95
C VAL A 24 -6.04 -1.09 0.32
N GLY A 25 -6.51 -0.36 1.33
CA GLY A 25 -7.00 -0.94 2.56
C GLY A 25 -8.53 -0.91 2.60
N PHE A 26 -9.15 -1.98 3.07
CA PHE A 26 -10.59 -2.00 3.35
C PHE A 26 -10.86 -2.24 4.83
N THR A 27 -11.79 -1.48 5.40
CA THR A 27 -12.38 -1.83 6.70
C THR A 27 -13.23 -3.09 6.56
N ARG A 28 -13.59 -3.70 7.69
CA ARG A 28 -14.51 -4.86 7.71
C ARG A 28 -15.85 -4.55 7.03
N LYS A 29 -16.38 -3.33 7.22
CA LYS A 29 -17.67 -2.93 6.64
C LYS A 29 -17.57 -2.78 5.12
N GLU A 30 -16.55 -2.08 4.63
CA GLU A 30 -16.34 -1.90 3.19
C GLU A 30 -16.05 -3.24 2.51
N TRP A 31 -15.26 -4.11 3.15
CA TRP A 31 -14.97 -5.44 2.64
C TRP A 31 -16.25 -6.30 2.47
N GLN A 32 -17.18 -6.19 3.40
CA GLN A 32 -18.48 -6.87 3.33
C GLN A 32 -19.35 -6.40 2.16
N GLN A 33 -19.17 -5.16 1.70
CA GLN A 33 -19.89 -4.61 0.56
C GLN A 33 -19.30 -5.01 -0.80
N LEU A 34 -18.06 -5.52 -0.83
CA LEU A 34 -17.44 -5.99 -2.06
C LEU A 34 -18.11 -7.27 -2.59
N GLU A 35 -18.28 -7.32 -3.90
CA GLU A 35 -18.72 -8.53 -4.58
C GLU A 35 -17.63 -9.62 -4.57
N PRO A 36 -17.98 -10.91 -4.66
CA PRO A 36 -17.01 -12.00 -4.68
C PRO A 36 -15.90 -11.85 -5.74
N ALA A 37 -16.24 -11.31 -6.91
CA ALA A 37 -15.28 -11.03 -7.98
C ALA A 37 -14.28 -9.93 -7.58
N GLN A 38 -14.75 -8.87 -6.93
CA GLN A 38 -13.89 -7.78 -6.43
C GLN A 38 -12.97 -8.26 -5.31
N ARG A 39 -13.48 -9.10 -4.39
CA ARG A 39 -12.64 -9.70 -3.34
C ARG A 39 -11.53 -10.56 -3.94
N THR A 40 -11.85 -11.36 -4.96
CA THR A 40 -10.86 -12.19 -5.66
C THR A 40 -9.79 -11.33 -6.31
N LEU A 41 -10.21 -10.33 -7.10
CA LEU A 41 -9.29 -9.37 -7.73
C LEU A 41 -8.40 -8.66 -6.71
N TYR A 42 -8.95 -8.26 -5.57
CA TYR A 42 -8.17 -7.67 -4.50
C TYR A 42 -7.07 -8.60 -3.98
N ARG A 43 -7.38 -9.88 -3.75
CA ARG A 43 -6.38 -10.86 -3.30
C ARG A 43 -5.22 -10.95 -4.28
N ASP A 44 -5.54 -11.09 -5.56
CA ASP A 44 -4.55 -11.22 -6.63
C ASP A 44 -3.66 -9.97 -6.72
N VAL A 45 -4.28 -8.79 -6.80
CA VAL A 45 -3.56 -7.51 -6.93
C VAL A 45 -2.71 -7.22 -5.70
N MET A 46 -3.19 -7.49 -4.48
CA MET A 46 -2.38 -7.24 -3.27
C MET A 46 -1.16 -8.16 -3.16
N LEU A 47 -1.32 -9.45 -3.51
CA LEU A 47 -0.21 -10.40 -3.54
C LEU A 47 0.81 -10.03 -4.64
N GLU A 48 0.33 -9.65 -5.81
CA GLU A 48 1.17 -9.18 -6.92
C GLU A 48 1.95 -7.90 -6.54
N ASN A 49 1.29 -6.92 -5.92
CA ASN A 49 1.94 -5.70 -5.45
C ASN A 49 3.05 -5.99 -4.42
N TYR A 50 2.81 -6.91 -3.48
CA TYR A 50 3.84 -7.32 -2.54
C TYR A 50 5.02 -8.00 -3.23
N SER A 51 4.75 -8.92 -4.16
CA SER A 51 5.78 -9.61 -4.94
C SER A 51 6.65 -8.64 -5.74
N HIS A 52 6.02 -7.65 -6.39
CA HIS A 52 6.72 -6.60 -7.13
C HIS A 52 7.61 -5.77 -6.23
N LEU A 53 7.13 -5.37 -5.04
CA LEU A 53 7.93 -4.61 -4.08
C LEU A 53 9.15 -5.38 -3.57
N VAL A 54 9.00 -6.67 -3.32
CA VAL A 54 10.12 -7.55 -2.96
C VAL A 54 11.11 -7.64 -4.13
N SER A 55 10.60 -7.76 -5.36
CA SER A 55 11.41 -7.91 -6.58
C SER A 55 12.23 -6.67 -6.92
N VAL A 56 11.72 -5.47 -6.67
CA VAL A 56 12.47 -4.21 -6.88
C VAL A 56 13.50 -3.92 -5.77
N GLY A 57 13.63 -4.82 -4.78
CA GLY A 57 14.63 -4.72 -3.72
C GLY A 57 14.24 -3.75 -2.60
N CYS A 58 12.97 -3.37 -2.48
CA CYS A 58 12.50 -2.60 -1.31
C CYS A 58 12.55 -3.49 -0.06
N GLN A 59 13.14 -2.99 1.03
CA GLN A 59 13.03 -3.63 2.34
C GLN A 59 11.61 -3.44 2.87
N VAL A 60 10.72 -4.38 2.53
CA VAL A 60 9.32 -4.35 2.95
C VAL A 60 9.11 -5.39 4.06
N THR A 61 8.81 -4.92 5.26
CA THR A 61 8.27 -5.78 6.32
C THR A 61 6.94 -6.36 5.85
N LYS A 62 6.78 -7.68 5.94
CA LYS A 62 5.58 -8.37 5.48
C LYS A 62 4.32 -7.80 6.15
N PRO A 63 3.40 -7.17 5.38
CA PRO A 63 2.19 -6.57 5.94
C PRO A 63 1.23 -7.63 6.50
N ALA A 64 0.47 -7.29 7.54
CA ALA A 64 -0.54 -8.18 8.11
C ALA A 64 -1.59 -8.63 7.08
N VAL A 65 -1.99 -7.72 6.18
CA VAL A 65 -2.88 -7.99 5.04
C VAL A 65 -2.32 -9.11 4.16
N ILE A 66 -1.03 -9.07 3.82
CA ILE A 66 -0.39 -10.11 3.00
C ILE A 66 -0.36 -11.46 3.73
N SER A 67 0.02 -11.46 5.01
CA SER A 67 0.02 -12.69 5.81
C SER A 67 -1.37 -13.34 5.89
N ARG A 68 -2.45 -12.55 6.00
CA ARG A 68 -3.84 -13.06 5.98
C ARG A 68 -4.20 -13.66 4.63
N LEU A 69 -3.86 -12.96 3.54
CA LEU A 69 -4.17 -13.41 2.17
C LEU A 69 -3.51 -14.76 1.85
N GLU A 70 -2.25 -14.95 2.20
CA GLU A 70 -1.55 -16.23 1.98
C GLU A 70 -2.14 -17.39 2.79
N GLN A 71 -2.71 -17.10 3.96
CA GLN A 71 -3.40 -18.09 4.79
C GLN A 71 -4.83 -18.39 4.32
N GLY A 72 -5.28 -17.75 3.23
CA GLY A 72 -6.67 -17.83 2.76
C GLY A 72 -7.65 -17.13 3.69
N GLN A 73 -7.16 -16.31 4.63
CA GLN A 73 -7.99 -15.51 5.50
C GLN A 73 -8.45 -14.23 4.80
N GLU A 74 -9.42 -13.58 5.43
CA GLU A 74 -9.96 -12.35 4.89
C GLU A 74 -9.09 -11.13 5.30
N PRO A 75 -8.80 -10.22 4.37
CA PRO A 75 -7.76 -9.21 4.50
C PRO A 75 -8.21 -7.86 5.07
N TRP A 76 -9.44 -7.74 5.58
CA TRP A 76 -9.91 -6.45 6.12
C TRP A 76 -9.05 -5.98 7.28
N MET A 77 -8.99 -4.67 7.45
CA MET A 77 -8.23 -4.02 8.50
C MET A 77 -9.16 -3.41 9.55
N GLU A 78 -8.63 -3.27 10.76
CA GLU A 78 -9.30 -2.48 11.80
C GLU A 78 -9.22 -0.99 11.44
N GLU A 79 -10.16 -0.20 11.92
CA GLU A 79 -10.28 1.22 11.58
C GLU A 79 -9.05 2.02 12.04
N GLU A 80 -8.43 1.62 13.16
CA GLU A 80 -7.14 2.15 13.62
C GLU A 80 -5.98 1.78 12.68
N GLU A 81 -6.00 0.60 12.06
CA GLU A 81 -4.97 0.17 11.10
C GLU A 81 -5.09 0.94 9.78
N ILE A 82 -6.31 1.15 9.30
CA ILE A 82 -6.62 2.05 8.18
C ILE A 82 -6.13 3.47 8.49
N LEU A 83 -6.42 4.00 9.68
CA LEU A 83 -5.99 5.35 10.08
C LEU A 83 -4.46 5.47 10.06
N ARG A 84 -3.76 4.45 10.56
CA ARG A 84 -2.29 4.39 10.47
C ARG A 84 -1.79 4.33 9.03
N TRP A 85 -2.52 3.72 8.09
CA TRP A 85 -2.16 3.67 6.68
C TRP A 85 -2.42 5.00 5.96
N SER A 86 -3.58 5.61 6.19
CA SER A 86 -4.05 6.78 5.45
C SER A 86 -3.44 8.10 5.93
N PHE A 87 -2.94 8.16 7.17
CA PHE A 87 -2.36 9.38 7.73
C PHE A 87 -0.93 9.13 8.22
N PRO A 88 0.10 9.54 7.47
CA PRO A 88 1.46 9.57 7.98
C PRO A 88 1.55 10.75 8.95
N GLY A 89 1.27 10.48 10.23
CA GLY A 89 1.47 11.37 11.37
C GLY A 89 1.38 12.88 11.09
N VAL A 90 0.19 13.46 11.27
CA VAL A 90 0.14 14.87 11.68
C VAL A 90 0.81 14.92 13.05
N LEU A 91 2.12 15.16 13.08
CA LEU A 91 2.79 15.61 14.28
C LEU A 91 2.20 16.98 14.57
N VAL A 92 1.15 17.03 15.39
CA VAL A 92 0.81 18.27 16.07
C VAL A 92 2.01 18.55 16.98
N GLN A 93 2.93 19.39 16.51
CA GLN A 93 3.92 19.99 17.39
C GLN A 93 3.12 20.89 18.34
N ARG A 94 2.94 20.41 19.57
CA ARG A 94 2.56 21.22 20.72
C ARG A 94 3.80 21.86 21.30
#